data_AF-A0A3D8IDP8-F1
#
_entry.id   AF-A0A3D8IDP8-F1
#
_cell.length_a   1.000
_cell.length_b   1.000
_cell.length_c   1.000
_cell.angle_alpha   90.00
_cell.angle_beta   90.00
_cell.angle_gamma   90.00
#
_symmetry.space_group_name_H-M   'P 1'
#
loop_
_entity.id
_entity.type
_entity.pdbx_description
1 polymer ?
#
loop_
_entity_poly.entity_id
_entity_poly.type
_entity_poly.pdbx_seq_one_letter_code
_entity_poly.pdbx_strand_id
1 'polypeptide(L)'
;MNDIEGLRETKNLCLGEQDLANISHKKSLEEPSKQDSIILSHETSLGKLNKQNSYNDFNHFIINDFLYSNYTIYQGFFLQSPFDRAKIESLREEYQKLDSKKIIENYYSKHFGERFFSKNDSKIIGHIRDNLDTKLKAQTINHKEFYILLSSLLYSADRIANTVGHYDAYRKNRILEDRFIFQLIEPITTDKKIEIFREDSNALIAKMRKTKRNRQEKCITCAFIDPPYNSRQYSRFYHLLETLSKNNKPKLYGIAQKPNPENISKYCKVEAKEAFKDLVTNLAQISKNIVVTYNNTYTSHSASSQNKMQLDDIRLILESCGKIHIYEFDYKAFSSGKTDFKGHKEFIFISETR
;
A
#
# COMPACT_ATOMS: atom_id res chain seq x y z
N MET A 1 0.30 50.29 -13.68
CA MET A 1 0.37 50.06 -12.22
C MET A 1 -0.60 48.92 -11.93
N ASN A 2 -0.28 47.72 -12.42
CA ASN A 2 0.52 46.67 -11.76
C ASN A 2 -0.38 45.91 -10.77
N ASP A 3 -0.70 44.62 -10.87
CA ASP A 3 -0.13 43.55 -11.69
C ASP A 3 -1.20 42.51 -12.10
N ILE A 4 -0.96 41.95 -13.27
CA ILE A 4 -1.69 40.87 -13.97
C ILE A 4 -0.84 39.62 -13.77
N GLU A 5 -1.41 38.52 -13.24
CA GLU A 5 -1.13 37.11 -13.62
C GLU A 5 -1.64 36.14 -12.54
N GLY A 6 -2.64 35.32 -12.90
CA GLY A 6 -3.13 34.25 -12.00
C GLY A 6 -4.21 33.35 -12.60
N LEU A 7 -4.48 33.44 -13.90
CA LEU A 7 -5.51 32.66 -14.60
C LEU A 7 -5.07 32.41 -16.05
N ARG A 8 -4.46 31.24 -16.30
CA ARG A 8 -4.10 30.56 -17.58
C ARG A 8 -2.97 29.57 -17.20
N GLU A 9 -2.98 28.27 -17.44
CA GLU A 9 -3.66 27.42 -18.41
C GLU A 9 -3.83 26.00 -17.82
N THR A 10 -5.07 25.52 -17.70
CA THR A 10 -5.37 24.08 -17.60
C THR A 10 -5.57 23.54 -19.01
N LYS A 11 -4.57 22.80 -19.53
CA LYS A 11 -4.70 22.03 -20.77
C LYS A 11 -4.18 20.60 -20.59
N ASN A 12 -5.07 19.67 -20.90
CA ASN A 12 -4.96 18.22 -20.93
C ASN A 12 -3.69 17.67 -21.60
N LEU A 13 -3.13 16.59 -21.02
CA LEU A 13 -2.49 15.52 -21.77
C LEU A 13 -2.57 14.17 -21.00
N CYS A 14 -3.47 13.31 -21.50
CA CYS A 14 -3.44 11.82 -21.50
C CYS A 14 -3.23 11.04 -20.18
N LEU A 15 -4.24 11.15 -19.31
CA LEU A 15 -5.12 10.09 -18.80
C LEU A 15 -4.49 8.73 -18.36
N GLY A 16 -4.62 8.45 -17.05
CA GLY A 16 -4.49 7.11 -16.46
C GLY A 16 -3.87 7.07 -15.06
N GLU A 17 -4.32 7.88 -14.09
CA GLU A 17 -3.81 7.82 -12.69
C GLU A 17 -4.66 8.62 -11.68
N GLN A 18 -5.29 9.72 -12.11
CA GLN A 18 -6.00 10.63 -11.19
C GLN A 18 -7.23 10.03 -10.48
N ASP A 19 -7.91 9.02 -11.08
CA ASP A 19 -9.03 8.36 -10.41
C ASP A 19 -8.60 7.34 -9.35
N LEU A 20 -7.38 6.78 -9.47
CA LEU A 20 -6.74 6.01 -8.39
C LEU A 20 -6.20 6.95 -7.30
N ALA A 21 -5.85 8.18 -7.65
CA ALA A 21 -5.40 9.22 -6.71
C ALA A 21 -6.54 9.91 -5.93
N ASN A 22 -7.80 9.80 -6.36
CA ASN A 22 -8.95 10.30 -5.58
C ASN A 22 -9.28 9.45 -4.34
N ILE A 23 -8.62 8.30 -4.17
CA ILE A 23 -8.54 7.58 -2.88
C ILE A 23 -7.57 8.27 -1.90
N SER A 24 -6.72 9.20 -2.38
CA SER A 24 -5.73 9.91 -1.54
C SER A 24 -6.17 11.30 -1.05
N HIS A 25 -7.31 11.83 -1.52
CA HIS A 25 -7.83 13.12 -1.05
C HIS A 25 -8.88 12.99 0.07
N LYS A 26 -8.47 12.42 1.21
CA LYS A 26 -9.00 12.79 2.54
C LYS A 26 -7.83 12.94 3.51
N LYS A 27 -7.62 14.17 4.01
CA LYS A 27 -6.60 14.60 4.97
C LYS A 27 -6.41 13.58 6.13
N SER A 28 -5.43 12.71 5.96
CA SER A 28 -4.60 12.03 6.96
C SER A 28 -4.12 10.75 6.30
N LEU A 29 -2.95 10.77 5.66
CA LEU A 29 -2.14 9.64 5.19
C LEU A 29 -1.05 10.23 4.29
N GLU A 30 0.04 10.69 4.89
CA GLU A 30 1.30 10.79 4.14
C GLU A 30 1.80 9.34 3.96
N GLU A 31 1.82 8.91 2.71
CA GLU A 31 2.40 7.68 2.14
C GLU A 31 1.67 6.33 2.41
N PRO A 32 1.00 5.72 1.40
CA PRO A 32 0.68 4.29 1.48
C PRO A 32 1.98 3.49 1.58
N SER A 33 2.04 2.54 2.51
CA SER A 33 3.22 1.72 2.77
C SER A 33 3.62 0.92 1.53
N LYS A 34 4.72 1.33 0.88
CA LYS A 34 5.30 0.71 -0.31
C LYS A 34 6.09 -0.56 0.07
N GLN A 35 5.50 -1.74 -0.12
CA GLN A 35 6.28 -2.99 -0.09
C GLN A 35 5.84 -3.93 -1.22
N ASP A 36 6.66 -3.97 -2.27
CA ASP A 36 6.54 -4.87 -3.42
C ASP A 36 5.17 -4.74 -4.13
N SER A 37 4.63 -3.53 -4.19
CA SER A 37 3.37 -3.28 -4.88
C SER A 37 3.59 -3.36 -6.39
N ILE A 38 2.86 -4.28 -7.03
CA ILE A 38 2.80 -4.37 -8.49
C ILE A 38 1.37 -4.14 -8.92
N ILE A 39 1.17 -3.17 -9.81
CA ILE A 39 -0.08 -3.03 -10.56
C ILE A 39 0.22 -3.41 -12.00
N LEU A 40 -0.34 -4.54 -12.45
CA LEU A 40 -0.29 -4.95 -13.84
C LEU A 40 -1.63 -4.65 -14.49
N SER A 41 -1.64 -3.88 -15.57
CA SER A 41 -2.84 -3.63 -16.36
C SER A 41 -2.78 -4.36 -17.71
N HIS A 42 -3.93 -4.92 -18.12
CA HIS A 42 -4.08 -5.71 -19.34
C HIS A 42 -5.21 -5.12 -20.20
N GLU A 43 -4.91 -4.88 -21.48
CA GLU A 43 -5.91 -4.56 -22.52
C GLU A 43 -6.43 -5.86 -23.14
N THR A 44 -7.74 -6.03 -23.27
CA THR A 44 -8.31 -7.05 -24.18
C THR A 44 -8.74 -6.34 -25.46
N SER A 45 -8.09 -6.70 -26.57
CA SER A 45 -8.24 -6.07 -27.88
C SER A 45 -9.66 -6.13 -28.44
N LEU A 46 -10.17 -4.98 -28.91
CA LEU A 46 -10.95 -4.82 -30.15
C LEU A 46 -11.32 -3.34 -30.36
N GLY A 47 -10.67 -2.68 -31.32
CA GLY A 47 -11.11 -1.38 -31.83
C GLY A 47 -9.95 -0.43 -32.14
N LYS A 48 -9.82 -0.04 -33.41
CA LYS A 48 -8.86 0.94 -33.92
C LYS A 48 -8.86 2.20 -33.04
N LEU A 49 -7.69 2.55 -32.48
CA LEU A 49 -7.50 3.79 -31.72
C LEU A 49 -7.76 5.01 -32.61
N ASN A 50 -8.92 5.65 -32.42
CA ASN A 50 -9.11 7.05 -32.75
C ASN A 50 -8.77 7.87 -31.51
N LYS A 51 -7.89 8.85 -31.67
CA LYS A 51 -7.45 9.80 -30.65
C LYS A 51 -8.65 10.54 -30.04
N GLN A 52 -9.04 10.17 -28.82
CA GLN A 52 -9.57 11.00 -27.73
C GLN A 52 -10.28 10.07 -26.71
N ASN A 53 -9.88 10.14 -25.42
CA ASN A 53 -10.44 9.46 -24.21
C ASN A 53 -9.69 8.22 -23.63
N SER A 54 -8.41 8.34 -23.28
CA SER A 54 -7.58 7.30 -22.59
C SER A 54 -7.73 7.12 -21.05
N TYR A 55 -8.92 7.21 -20.45
CA TYR A 55 -9.14 6.62 -19.09
C TYR A 55 -9.78 5.22 -19.14
N ASN A 56 -10.27 4.78 -20.30
CA ASN A 56 -11.10 3.57 -20.43
C ASN A 56 -10.36 2.32 -20.94
N ASP A 57 -9.06 2.39 -21.19
CA ASP A 57 -8.40 1.42 -22.06
C ASP A 57 -8.01 0.11 -21.35
N PHE A 58 -7.85 0.13 -20.01
CA PHE A 58 -7.58 -1.09 -19.25
C PHE A 58 -8.87 -1.73 -18.76
N ASN A 59 -9.02 -3.04 -19.00
CA ASN A 59 -10.18 -3.83 -18.59
C ASN A 59 -9.85 -4.86 -17.50
N HIS A 60 -8.57 -5.04 -17.20
CA HIS A 60 -8.11 -6.01 -16.23
C HIS A 60 -6.90 -5.48 -15.46
N PHE A 61 -7.01 -5.51 -14.12
CA PHE A 61 -6.01 -5.08 -13.17
C PHE A 61 -5.59 -6.24 -12.28
N ILE A 62 -4.29 -6.37 -12.06
CA ILE A 62 -3.69 -7.30 -11.11
C ILE A 62 -2.95 -6.46 -10.09
N ILE A 63 -3.37 -6.55 -8.83
CA ILE A 63 -2.80 -5.82 -7.71
C ILE A 63 -2.10 -6.83 -6.82
N ASN A 64 -0.81 -6.62 -6.54
CA ASN A 64 -0.07 -7.42 -5.55
C ASN A 64 0.49 -6.52 -4.46
N ASP A 65 0.57 -7.03 -3.25
CA ASP A 65 1.35 -6.43 -2.17
C ASP A 65 1.88 -7.50 -1.23
N PHE A 66 3.04 -7.29 -0.65
CA PHE A 66 3.61 -8.27 0.27
C PHE A 66 2.97 -8.25 1.66
N LEU A 67 2.47 -7.07 2.09
CA LEU A 67 1.88 -6.85 3.40
C LEU A 67 0.46 -7.40 3.48
N TYR A 68 0.14 -8.01 4.62
CA TYR A 68 -1.20 -8.49 4.92
C TYR A 68 -2.19 -7.34 5.11
N SER A 69 -1.75 -6.23 5.72
CA SER A 69 -2.57 -5.02 5.87
C SER A 69 -2.97 -4.42 4.53
N ASN A 70 -2.03 -4.27 3.61
CA ASN A 70 -2.31 -3.73 2.27
C ASN A 70 -3.23 -4.65 1.49
N TYR A 71 -2.95 -5.96 1.48
CA TYR A 71 -3.85 -6.95 0.88
C TYR A 71 -5.28 -6.85 1.43
N THR A 72 -5.42 -6.73 2.75
CA THR A 72 -6.72 -6.57 3.41
C THR A 72 -7.42 -5.29 2.95
N ILE A 73 -6.70 -4.16 2.88
CA ILE A 73 -7.20 -2.87 2.39
C ILE A 73 -7.66 -2.97 0.95
N TYR A 74 -6.85 -3.58 0.07
CA TYR A 74 -7.20 -3.76 -1.34
C TYR A 74 -8.42 -4.64 -1.51
N GLN A 75 -8.57 -5.71 -0.73
CA GLN A 75 -9.79 -6.52 -0.73
C GLN A 75 -11.01 -5.68 -0.29
N GLY A 76 -10.86 -4.86 0.75
CA GLY A 76 -11.91 -3.97 1.24
C GLY A 76 -12.40 -2.99 0.16
N PHE A 77 -11.49 -2.33 -0.55
CA PHE A 77 -11.84 -1.38 -1.61
C PHE A 77 -12.27 -2.07 -2.91
N PHE A 78 -11.51 -3.03 -3.41
CA PHE A 78 -11.58 -3.44 -4.83
C PHE A 78 -12.17 -4.82 -5.10
N LEU A 79 -12.40 -5.67 -4.09
CA LEU A 79 -13.06 -6.96 -4.32
C LEU A 79 -14.51 -6.73 -4.82
N GLN A 80 -14.86 -7.22 -6.00
CA GLN A 80 -16.17 -6.96 -6.63
C GLN A 80 -17.30 -7.92 -6.19
N SER A 81 -17.09 -8.72 -5.15
CA SER A 81 -18.13 -9.63 -4.64
C SER A 81 -19.28 -8.87 -3.96
N PRO A 82 -20.53 -9.37 -4.03
CA PRO A 82 -21.68 -8.74 -3.36
C PRO A 82 -21.52 -8.61 -1.85
N PHE A 83 -22.08 -7.54 -1.28
CA PHE A 83 -22.14 -7.31 0.16
C PHE A 83 -23.42 -6.58 0.54
N ASP A 84 -23.86 -6.70 1.80
CA ASP A 84 -25.02 -6.00 2.33
C ASP A 84 -24.61 -4.68 2.99
N ARG A 85 -25.00 -3.56 2.38
CA ARG A 85 -24.70 -2.22 2.87
C ARG A 85 -25.41 -1.90 4.19
N ALA A 86 -26.66 -2.34 4.36
CA ALA A 86 -27.40 -2.10 5.60
C ALA A 86 -26.79 -2.86 6.78
N LYS A 87 -26.31 -4.09 6.51
CA LYS A 87 -25.62 -4.90 7.52
C LYS A 87 -24.32 -4.25 8.00
N ILE A 88 -23.45 -3.79 7.09
CA ILE A 88 -22.19 -3.13 7.50
C ILE A 88 -22.45 -1.81 8.23
N GLU A 89 -23.50 -1.08 7.86
CA GLU A 89 -23.90 0.17 8.51
C GLU A 89 -24.41 -0.09 9.93
N SER A 90 -25.25 -1.11 10.11
CA SER A 90 -25.70 -1.56 11.43
C SER A 90 -24.53 -1.94 12.34
N LEU A 91 -23.51 -2.63 11.79
CA LEU A 91 -22.30 -2.97 12.55
C LEU A 91 -21.46 -1.75 12.90
N ARG A 92 -21.35 -0.77 11.99
CA ARG A 92 -20.68 0.51 12.27
C ARG A 92 -21.33 1.21 13.46
N GLU A 93 -22.66 1.28 13.49
CA GLU A 93 -23.41 1.87 14.60
C GLU A 93 -23.24 1.09 15.91
N GLU A 94 -23.26 -0.25 15.85
CA GLU A 94 -22.99 -1.12 17.00
C GLU A 94 -21.61 -0.81 17.59
N TYR A 95 -20.58 -0.78 16.74
CA TYR A 95 -19.20 -0.54 17.16
C TYR A 95 -18.95 0.87 17.70
N GLN A 96 -19.64 1.90 17.19
CA GLN A 96 -19.54 3.26 17.72
C GLN A 96 -20.22 3.43 19.10
N LYS A 97 -21.16 2.55 19.46
CA LYS A 97 -21.86 2.57 20.75
C LYS A 97 -21.16 1.74 21.84
N LEU A 98 -20.02 1.12 21.53
CA LEU A 98 -19.28 0.29 22.49
C LEU A 98 -18.78 1.13 23.67
N ASP A 99 -19.03 0.63 24.88
CA ASP A 99 -18.51 1.20 26.13
C ASP A 99 -17.26 0.45 26.57
N SER A 100 -16.11 1.12 26.51
CA SER A 100 -14.80 0.57 26.88
C SER A 100 -14.73 0.05 28.33
N LYS A 101 -15.60 0.56 29.23
CA LYS A 101 -15.67 0.11 30.63
C LYS A 101 -16.27 -1.28 30.76
N LYS A 102 -17.14 -1.67 29.82
CA LYS A 102 -17.77 -3.00 29.77
C LYS A 102 -16.91 -4.04 29.06
N ILE A 103 -15.85 -3.60 28.39
CA ILE A 103 -14.92 -4.47 27.66
C ILE A 103 -13.77 -4.87 28.59
N ILE A 104 -13.62 -6.18 28.81
CA ILE A 104 -12.48 -6.75 29.54
C ILE A 104 -11.17 -6.53 28.78
N GLU A 105 -10.05 -6.57 29.49
CA GLU A 105 -8.75 -6.45 28.85
C GLU A 105 -8.48 -7.60 27.88
N ASN A 106 -8.14 -7.24 26.63
CA ASN A 106 -7.77 -8.15 25.56
C ASN A 106 -6.29 -8.00 25.17
N TYR A 107 -5.83 -8.83 24.25
CA TYR A 107 -4.45 -8.82 23.75
C TYR A 107 -3.98 -7.41 23.35
N TYR A 108 -4.80 -6.67 22.60
CA TYR A 108 -4.45 -5.34 22.10
C TYR A 108 -4.31 -4.32 23.23
N SER A 109 -5.24 -4.30 24.20
CA SER A 109 -5.16 -3.42 25.36
C SER A 109 -3.98 -3.70 26.29
N LYS A 110 -3.55 -4.97 26.39
CA LYS A 110 -2.39 -5.36 27.21
C LYS A 110 -1.07 -4.96 26.57
N HIS A 111 -0.98 -5.09 25.25
CA HIS A 111 0.27 -4.89 24.52
C HIS A 111 0.42 -3.49 23.92
N PHE A 112 -0.62 -2.91 23.33
CA PHE A 112 -0.55 -1.64 22.61
C PHE A 112 -1.17 -0.46 23.35
N GLY A 113 -1.98 -0.73 24.40
CA GLY A 113 -2.51 0.29 25.30
C GLY A 113 -1.43 1.05 26.05
N GLU A 114 -1.66 2.34 26.28
CA GLU A 114 -0.71 3.31 26.87
C GLU A 114 0.60 3.48 26.08
N ARG A 115 0.61 3.01 24.82
CA ARG A 115 1.74 3.13 23.90
C ARG A 115 1.26 3.76 22.60
N PHE A 116 0.62 2.95 21.75
CA PHE A 116 0.15 3.38 20.44
C PHE A 116 -1.26 3.96 20.50
N PHE A 117 -2.07 3.52 21.46
CA PHE A 117 -3.42 4.04 21.71
C PHE A 117 -3.64 4.14 23.21
N SER A 118 -4.67 4.88 23.64
CA SER A 118 -5.12 4.81 25.03
C SER A 118 -5.53 3.36 25.37
N LYS A 119 -5.55 3.03 26.66
CA LYS A 119 -5.96 1.69 27.07
C LYS A 119 -7.41 1.37 26.71
N ASN A 120 -8.32 2.34 26.77
CA ASN A 120 -9.72 2.16 26.42
C ASN A 120 -9.94 2.01 24.91
N ASP A 121 -9.28 2.82 24.09
CA ASP A 121 -9.32 2.67 22.63
C ASP A 121 -8.78 1.30 22.21
N SER A 122 -7.70 0.84 22.84
CA SER A 122 -7.14 -0.49 22.57
C SER A 122 -8.09 -1.63 22.93
N LYS A 123 -8.92 -1.47 23.99
CA LYS A 123 -9.97 -2.43 24.32
C LYS A 123 -11.02 -2.51 23.22
N ILE A 124 -11.52 -1.36 22.76
CA ILE A 124 -12.52 -1.27 21.69
C ILE A 124 -11.97 -1.89 20.40
N ILE A 125 -10.79 -1.46 19.96
CA ILE A 125 -10.12 -1.97 18.74
C ILE A 125 -10.00 -3.50 18.80
N GLY A 126 -9.50 -4.03 19.92
CA GLY A 126 -9.34 -5.47 20.09
C GLY A 126 -10.67 -6.24 20.12
N HIS A 127 -11.69 -5.67 20.77
CA HIS A 127 -13.02 -6.27 20.80
C HIS A 127 -13.64 -6.34 19.40
N ILE A 128 -13.62 -5.23 18.65
CA ILE A 128 -14.10 -5.20 17.26
C ILE A 128 -13.33 -6.23 16.44
N ARG A 129 -12.01 -6.28 16.55
CA ARG A 129 -11.21 -7.23 15.75
C ARG A 129 -11.59 -8.69 16.03
N ASP A 130 -11.68 -9.09 17.29
CA ASP A 130 -12.07 -10.47 17.67
C ASP A 130 -13.52 -10.79 17.27
N ASN A 131 -14.41 -9.79 17.35
CA ASN A 131 -15.79 -9.91 16.92
C ASN A 131 -15.92 -10.15 15.41
N LEU A 132 -15.09 -9.51 14.57
CA LEU A 132 -15.08 -9.76 13.12
C LEU A 132 -14.74 -11.22 12.77
N ASP A 133 -13.73 -11.83 13.42
CA ASP A 133 -13.40 -13.25 13.20
C ASP A 133 -14.55 -14.16 13.64
N THR A 134 -15.20 -13.83 14.76
CA THR A 134 -16.36 -14.58 15.26
C THR A 134 -17.52 -14.51 14.27
N LYS A 135 -17.85 -13.31 13.76
CA LYS A 135 -18.92 -13.10 12.78
C LYS A 135 -18.64 -13.79 11.45
N LEU A 136 -17.38 -13.76 10.98
CA LEU A 136 -16.97 -14.47 9.76
C LEU A 136 -17.05 -15.99 9.94
N LYS A 137 -16.54 -16.53 11.06
CA LYS A 137 -16.62 -17.97 11.37
C LYS A 137 -18.07 -18.45 11.50
N ALA A 138 -18.94 -17.63 12.06
CA ALA A 138 -20.37 -17.89 12.16
C ALA A 138 -21.13 -17.61 10.85
N GLN A 139 -20.45 -17.20 9.78
CA GLN A 139 -21.04 -16.85 8.47
C GLN A 139 -22.13 -15.77 8.52
N THR A 140 -22.14 -14.96 9.59
CA THR A 140 -23.06 -13.82 9.72
C THR A 140 -22.66 -12.64 8.84
N ILE A 141 -21.36 -12.55 8.55
CA ILE A 141 -20.79 -11.68 7.52
C ILE A 141 -20.04 -12.53 6.49
N ASN A 142 -20.08 -12.11 5.24
CA ASN A 142 -19.33 -12.74 4.16
C ASN A 142 -17.88 -12.19 4.08
N HIS A 143 -17.06 -12.74 3.19
CA HIS A 143 -15.67 -12.30 3.03
C HIS A 143 -15.52 -10.83 2.61
N LYS A 144 -16.37 -10.33 1.70
CA LYS A 144 -16.32 -8.93 1.28
C LYS A 144 -16.67 -8.00 2.45
N GLU A 145 -17.75 -8.29 3.17
CA GLU A 145 -18.18 -7.54 4.35
C GLU A 145 -17.09 -7.55 5.43
N PHE A 146 -16.47 -8.71 5.68
CA PHE A 146 -15.32 -8.82 6.58
C PHE A 146 -14.17 -7.91 6.17
N TYR A 147 -13.76 -7.93 4.90
CA TYR A 147 -12.67 -7.08 4.43
C TYR A 147 -13.03 -5.59 4.52
N ILE A 148 -14.26 -5.19 4.17
CA ILE A 148 -14.72 -3.80 4.33
C ILE A 148 -14.57 -3.36 5.80
N LEU A 149 -15.10 -4.15 6.73
CA LEU A 149 -15.08 -3.82 8.16
C LEU A 149 -13.67 -3.86 8.74
N LEU A 150 -12.83 -4.80 8.32
CA LEU A 150 -11.44 -4.89 8.77
C LEU A 150 -10.60 -3.73 8.22
N SER A 151 -10.72 -3.38 6.94
CA SER A 151 -10.07 -2.18 6.40
C SER A 151 -10.53 -0.93 7.15
N SER A 152 -11.83 -0.79 7.40
CA SER A 152 -12.41 0.30 8.20
C SER A 152 -11.80 0.38 9.60
N LEU A 153 -11.58 -0.76 10.27
CA LEU A 153 -10.88 -0.82 11.54
C LEU A 153 -9.43 -0.34 11.43
N LEU A 154 -8.69 -0.78 10.42
CA LEU A 154 -7.29 -0.40 10.21
C LEU A 154 -7.14 1.12 10.02
N TYR A 155 -7.95 1.72 9.13
CA TYR A 155 -7.95 3.18 8.92
C TYR A 155 -8.36 3.95 10.18
N SER A 156 -9.41 3.49 10.88
CA SER A 156 -9.89 4.14 12.09
C SER A 156 -8.88 4.08 13.23
N ALA A 157 -8.15 2.97 13.36
CA ALA A 157 -7.09 2.80 14.33
C ALA A 157 -5.86 3.64 13.99
N ASP A 158 -5.41 3.63 12.73
CA ASP A 158 -4.23 4.40 12.30
C ASP A 158 -4.40 5.91 12.54
N ARG A 159 -5.60 6.45 12.28
CA ARG A 159 -5.92 7.87 12.49
C ARG A 159 -5.69 8.36 13.92
N ILE A 160 -5.87 7.50 14.92
CA ILE A 160 -5.69 7.88 16.33
C ILE A 160 -4.33 7.48 16.90
N ALA A 161 -3.49 6.80 16.11
CA ALA A 161 -2.23 6.24 16.56
C ALA A 161 -1.26 7.30 17.08
N ASN A 162 -0.62 7.02 18.21
CA ASN A 162 0.39 7.88 18.82
C ASN A 162 1.77 7.72 18.15
N THR A 163 1.84 7.95 16.84
CA THR A 163 3.05 7.77 16.04
C THR A 163 3.36 9.02 15.20
N VAL A 164 4.33 8.91 14.28
CA VAL A 164 4.66 9.94 13.28
C VAL A 164 4.47 9.39 11.85
N GLY A 165 3.55 8.44 11.68
CA GLY A 165 3.28 7.77 10.40
C GLY A 165 3.72 6.31 10.33
N HIS A 166 4.45 5.79 11.33
CA HIS A 166 4.79 4.37 11.41
C HIS A 166 4.83 3.87 12.86
N TYR A 167 4.61 2.58 13.06
CA TYR A 167 4.61 1.90 14.38
C TYR A 167 6.01 1.50 14.86
N ASP A 168 7.08 1.91 14.17
CA ASP A 168 8.46 1.62 14.60
C ASP A 168 8.79 2.22 15.98
N ALA A 169 8.11 3.31 16.35
CA ALA A 169 8.15 3.99 17.64
C ALA A 169 6.82 4.73 17.92
N TYR A 170 6.58 5.08 19.19
CA TYR A 170 5.48 5.93 19.63
C TYR A 170 6.00 7.13 20.42
N ARG A 171 5.21 8.21 20.50
CA ARG A 171 5.62 9.42 21.22
C ARG A 171 5.52 9.20 22.73
N LYS A 172 6.58 9.54 23.47
CA LYS A 172 6.61 9.47 24.94
C LYS A 172 6.09 10.78 25.55
N ASN A 173 5.75 10.73 26.84
CA ASN A 173 5.33 11.88 27.65
C ASN A 173 4.10 12.62 27.11
N ARG A 174 3.18 11.88 26.49
CA ARG A 174 1.84 12.37 26.15
C ARG A 174 0.79 11.55 26.86
N ILE A 175 -0.21 12.22 27.40
CA ILE A 175 -1.45 11.59 27.86
C ILE A 175 -2.22 11.18 26.60
N LEU A 176 -2.61 9.92 26.51
CA LEU A 176 -3.39 9.41 25.39
C LEU A 176 -4.88 9.56 25.69
N GLU A 177 -5.56 10.31 24.85
CA GLU A 177 -7.00 10.52 24.92
C GLU A 177 -7.75 9.39 24.20
N ASP A 178 -8.94 9.06 24.70
CA ASP A 178 -9.88 8.15 24.08
C ASP A 178 -10.54 8.85 22.88
N ARG A 179 -10.16 8.46 21.66
CA ARG A 179 -10.57 9.15 20.42
C ARG A 179 -10.99 8.18 19.32
N PHE A 180 -11.02 6.87 19.60
CA PHE A 180 -11.36 5.89 18.59
C PHE A 180 -12.80 6.06 18.10
N ILE A 181 -12.96 6.22 16.78
CA ILE A 181 -14.26 6.27 16.10
C ILE A 181 -14.19 5.34 14.90
N PHE A 182 -15.02 4.30 14.90
CA PHE A 182 -15.09 3.34 13.80
C PHE A 182 -15.82 3.97 12.59
N GLN A 183 -15.07 4.25 11.52
CA GLN A 183 -15.60 4.79 10.27
C GLN A 183 -15.43 3.80 9.13
N LEU A 184 -16.49 3.65 8.32
CA LEU A 184 -16.45 2.78 7.16
C LEU A 184 -15.59 3.38 6.04
N ILE A 185 -14.83 2.52 5.38
CA ILE A 185 -14.34 2.81 4.03
C ILE A 185 -15.50 2.78 3.03
N GLU A 186 -15.31 3.42 1.88
CA GLU A 186 -16.25 3.32 0.76
C GLU A 186 -15.67 2.38 -0.31
N PRO A 187 -16.24 1.17 -0.49
CA PRO A 187 -15.80 0.24 -1.52
C PRO A 187 -15.98 0.84 -2.93
N ILE A 188 -15.11 0.47 -3.85
CA ILE A 188 -15.16 0.92 -5.23
C ILE A 188 -15.86 -0.15 -6.07
N THR A 189 -16.92 0.25 -6.78
CA THR A 189 -17.64 -0.60 -7.72
C THR A 189 -17.19 -0.30 -9.14
N THR A 190 -16.88 -1.35 -9.90
CA THR A 190 -16.45 -1.23 -11.29
C THR A 190 -16.76 -2.51 -12.06
N ASP A 191 -16.91 -2.40 -13.38
CA ASP A 191 -17.07 -3.53 -14.31
C ASP A 191 -15.72 -4.17 -14.70
N LYS A 192 -14.62 -3.56 -14.29
CA LYS A 192 -13.26 -4.01 -14.58
C LYS A 192 -12.92 -5.28 -13.82
N LYS A 193 -12.18 -6.17 -14.47
CA LYS A 193 -11.67 -7.37 -13.80
C LYS A 193 -10.54 -6.97 -12.86
N ILE A 194 -10.61 -7.37 -11.59
CA ILE A 194 -9.56 -7.11 -10.59
C ILE A 194 -9.15 -8.42 -9.93
N GLU A 195 -7.85 -8.72 -9.98
CA GLU A 195 -7.23 -9.83 -9.24
C GLU A 195 -6.29 -9.26 -8.17
N ILE A 196 -6.42 -9.72 -6.92
CA ILE A 196 -5.67 -9.19 -5.79
C ILE A 196 -4.85 -10.31 -5.16
N PHE A 197 -3.54 -10.14 -5.10
CA PHE A 197 -2.57 -11.12 -4.62
C PHE A 197 -1.82 -10.60 -3.39
N ARG A 198 -1.32 -11.54 -2.60
CA ARG A 198 -0.37 -11.28 -1.52
C ARG A 198 0.79 -12.26 -1.60
N GLU A 199 1.68 -12.01 -2.55
CA GLU A 199 2.82 -12.87 -2.85
C GLU A 199 4.11 -12.03 -2.91
N ASP A 200 5.27 -12.70 -2.78
CA ASP A 200 6.54 -12.12 -3.21
C ASP A 200 6.45 -11.80 -4.71
N SER A 201 6.73 -10.55 -5.07
CA SER A 201 6.52 -10.05 -6.43
C SER A 201 7.34 -10.82 -7.48
N ASN A 202 8.59 -11.18 -7.17
CA ASN A 202 9.41 -12.00 -8.06
C ASN A 202 8.78 -13.39 -8.26
N ALA A 203 8.31 -14.02 -7.19
CA ALA A 203 7.64 -15.32 -7.25
C ALA A 203 6.33 -15.27 -8.06
N LEU A 204 5.51 -14.24 -7.85
CA LEU A 204 4.25 -14.04 -8.58
C LEU A 204 4.50 -13.89 -10.09
N ILE A 205 5.42 -13.02 -10.48
CA ILE A 205 5.76 -12.83 -11.90
C ILE A 205 6.34 -14.10 -12.51
N ALA A 206 7.21 -14.82 -11.79
CA ALA A 206 7.74 -16.09 -12.25
C ALA A 206 6.63 -17.15 -12.48
N LYS A 207 5.64 -17.22 -11.58
CA LYS A 207 4.47 -18.10 -11.71
C LYS A 207 3.61 -17.71 -12.91
N MET A 208 3.28 -16.42 -13.06
CA MET A 208 2.51 -15.91 -14.19
C MET A 208 3.20 -16.23 -15.52
N ARG A 209 4.52 -16.02 -15.61
CA ARG A 209 5.31 -16.35 -16.78
C ARG A 209 5.23 -17.83 -17.15
N LYS A 210 5.34 -18.74 -16.17
CA LYS A 210 5.20 -20.19 -16.38
C LYS A 210 3.83 -20.56 -16.95
N THR A 211 2.76 -19.96 -16.43
CA THR A 211 1.39 -20.23 -16.92
C THR A 211 1.14 -19.69 -18.33
N LYS A 212 1.91 -18.68 -18.76
CA LYS A 212 1.75 -18.01 -20.07
C LYS A 212 2.75 -18.44 -21.13
N ARG A 213 3.67 -19.37 -20.82
CA ARG A 213 4.71 -19.88 -21.76
C ARG A 213 4.18 -20.42 -23.09
N ASN A 214 2.88 -20.75 -23.17
CA ASN A 214 2.22 -21.24 -24.39
C ASN A 214 1.59 -20.11 -25.24
N ARG A 215 1.77 -18.83 -24.87
CA ARG A 215 1.29 -17.67 -25.62
C ARG A 215 2.49 -16.84 -26.05
N GLN A 216 2.67 -16.67 -27.35
CA GLN A 216 3.82 -15.97 -27.96
C GLN A 216 3.81 -14.45 -27.72
N GLU A 217 2.76 -13.90 -27.09
CA GLU A 217 2.52 -12.46 -27.01
C GLU A 217 2.62 -11.91 -25.58
N LYS A 218 3.23 -10.71 -25.47
CA LYS A 218 3.16 -9.89 -24.26
C LYS A 218 1.70 -9.60 -23.95
N CYS A 219 1.31 -9.92 -22.73
CA CYS A 219 -0.08 -9.88 -22.28
C CYS A 219 -0.34 -8.75 -21.29
N ILE A 220 0.70 -8.18 -20.69
CA ILE A 220 0.56 -7.03 -19.81
C ILE A 220 0.90 -5.79 -20.63
N THR A 221 0.02 -4.79 -20.62
CA THR A 221 0.28 -3.54 -21.35
C THR A 221 1.21 -2.65 -20.53
N CYS A 222 0.99 -2.58 -19.21
CA CYS A 222 1.83 -1.82 -18.31
C CYS A 222 2.02 -2.57 -16.98
N ALA A 223 3.25 -2.59 -16.49
CA ALA A 223 3.62 -3.09 -15.17
C ALA A 223 4.22 -1.94 -14.36
N PHE A 224 3.48 -1.46 -13.36
CA PHE A 224 3.98 -0.50 -12.39
C PHE A 224 4.59 -1.24 -11.20
N ILE A 225 5.85 -0.94 -10.87
CA ILE A 225 6.57 -1.56 -9.75
C ILE A 225 7.15 -0.50 -8.81
N ASP A 226 6.93 -0.69 -7.50
CA ASP A 226 7.42 0.22 -6.47
C ASP A 226 7.99 -0.57 -5.26
N PRO A 227 9.14 -1.27 -5.43
CA PRO A 227 9.77 -2.00 -4.35
C PRO A 227 10.38 -1.07 -3.30
N PRO A 228 10.60 -1.54 -2.06
CA PRO A 228 11.27 -0.74 -1.05
C PRO A 228 12.74 -0.53 -1.41
N TYR A 229 13.24 0.70 -1.32
CA TYR A 229 14.60 1.02 -1.76
C TYR A 229 15.67 0.96 -0.67
N ASN A 230 15.31 0.92 0.61
CA ASN A 230 16.27 0.99 1.71
C ASN A 230 16.13 -0.18 2.69
N SER A 231 16.93 -0.20 3.76
CA SER A 231 16.99 -1.35 4.69
C SER A 231 15.75 -1.53 5.56
N ARG A 232 14.78 -0.62 5.47
CA ARG A 232 13.62 -0.57 6.37
C ARG A 232 12.57 -1.56 5.88
N GLN A 233 12.41 -2.63 6.65
CA GLN A 233 11.40 -3.64 6.41
C GLN A 233 10.02 -3.07 6.80
N TYR A 234 9.13 -2.87 5.83
CA TYR A 234 7.81 -2.29 6.10
C TYR A 234 6.96 -3.17 7.03
N SER A 235 7.10 -4.49 6.96
CA SER A 235 6.49 -5.42 7.94
C SER A 235 6.89 -5.12 9.39
N ARG A 236 8.07 -4.50 9.61
CA ARG A 236 8.53 -4.04 10.93
C ARG A 236 7.95 -2.68 11.30
N PHE A 237 7.78 -1.79 10.34
CA PHE A 237 7.25 -0.43 10.56
C PHE A 237 5.75 -0.42 10.77
N TYR A 238 5.04 -1.30 10.10
CA TYR A 238 3.58 -1.42 10.17
C TYR A 238 3.15 -2.69 10.91
N HIS A 239 4.01 -3.19 11.81
CA HIS A 239 3.81 -4.45 12.52
C HIS A 239 2.48 -4.52 13.29
N LEU A 240 1.98 -3.38 13.78
CA LEU A 240 0.71 -3.32 14.49
C LEU A 240 -0.46 -3.52 13.52
N LEU A 241 -0.45 -2.87 12.36
CA LEU A 241 -1.46 -3.08 11.31
C LEU A 241 -1.39 -4.51 10.75
N GLU A 242 -0.19 -5.07 10.58
CA GLU A 242 -0.01 -6.50 10.25
C GLU A 242 -0.65 -7.41 11.31
N THR A 243 -0.41 -7.11 12.59
CA THR A 243 -0.97 -7.88 13.72
C THR A 243 -2.49 -7.77 13.77
N LEU A 244 -3.06 -6.57 13.59
CA LEU A 244 -4.50 -6.35 13.50
C LEU A 244 -5.09 -7.13 12.33
N SER A 245 -4.46 -7.08 11.16
CA SER A 245 -5.01 -7.73 9.97
C SER A 245 -5.03 -9.26 10.13
N LYS A 246 -3.95 -9.85 10.66
CA LYS A 246 -3.83 -11.31 10.90
C LYS A 246 -4.59 -11.81 12.13
N ASN A 247 -4.76 -10.97 13.15
CA ASN A 247 -5.31 -11.30 14.47
C ASN A 247 -4.71 -12.57 15.14
N ASN A 248 -3.46 -12.90 14.81
CA ASN A 248 -2.77 -14.09 15.28
C ASN A 248 -2.13 -13.95 16.67
N LYS A 249 -2.25 -12.77 17.29
CA LYS A 249 -1.84 -12.47 18.68
C LYS A 249 -0.41 -12.98 19.02
N PRO A 250 0.63 -12.58 18.25
CA PRO A 250 1.97 -13.11 18.39
C PRO A 250 2.62 -12.68 19.72
N LYS A 251 3.69 -13.34 20.14
CA LYS A 251 4.52 -12.81 21.23
C LYS A 251 5.26 -11.56 20.75
N LEU A 252 5.28 -10.51 21.58
CA LEU A 252 5.88 -9.21 21.26
C LEU A 252 7.11 -8.92 22.10
N TYR A 253 8.03 -8.14 21.54
CA TYR A 253 9.34 -7.86 22.10
C TYR A 253 9.70 -6.37 22.01
N GLY A 254 10.56 -5.95 22.94
CA GLY A 254 11.11 -4.60 22.98
C GLY A 254 10.09 -3.51 23.30
N ILE A 255 10.55 -2.26 23.27
CA ILE A 255 9.76 -1.09 23.67
C ILE A 255 8.58 -0.87 22.72
N ALA A 256 8.82 -1.03 21.41
CA ALA A 256 7.81 -0.84 20.37
C ALA A 256 6.87 -2.03 20.18
N GLN A 257 6.95 -3.08 21.01
CA GLN A 257 6.03 -4.23 20.98
C GLN A 257 5.96 -4.91 19.61
N LYS A 258 7.13 -5.22 19.05
CA LYS A 258 7.22 -5.82 17.71
C LYS A 258 7.22 -7.35 17.82
N PRO A 259 6.54 -8.07 16.91
CA PRO A 259 6.62 -9.53 16.84
C PRO A 259 8.00 -9.98 16.35
N ASN A 260 8.23 -11.29 16.27
CA ASN A 260 9.39 -11.81 15.53
C ASN A 260 9.32 -11.36 14.05
N PRO A 261 10.48 -11.11 13.40
CA PRO A 261 10.49 -10.72 11.99
C PRO A 261 9.83 -11.78 11.09
N GLU A 262 8.92 -11.34 10.24
CA GLU A 262 8.25 -12.13 9.20
C GLU A 262 8.07 -11.24 7.95
N ASN A 263 7.70 -11.83 6.81
CA ASN A 263 7.50 -11.10 5.54
C ASN A 263 8.68 -10.13 5.27
N ILE A 264 9.89 -10.69 5.18
CA ILE A 264 11.13 -9.93 5.01
C ILE A 264 11.46 -9.83 3.52
N SER A 265 11.40 -8.62 2.96
CA SER A 265 11.66 -8.41 1.53
C SER A 265 13.17 -8.39 1.24
N LYS A 266 13.54 -9.00 0.11
CA LYS A 266 14.93 -9.01 -0.41
C LYS A 266 15.38 -7.62 -0.85
N TYR A 267 14.44 -6.77 -1.26
CA TYR A 267 14.70 -5.38 -1.66
C TYR A 267 15.22 -4.50 -0.52
N CYS A 268 14.97 -4.90 0.73
CA CYS A 268 15.50 -4.26 1.92
C CYS A 268 16.83 -4.86 2.41
N LYS A 269 17.45 -5.76 1.64
CA LYS A 269 18.70 -6.45 2.00
C LYS A 269 19.79 -6.18 0.96
N VAL A 270 20.93 -6.88 1.08
CA VAL A 270 22.06 -6.74 0.15
C VAL A 270 21.72 -7.32 -1.23
N GLU A 271 20.74 -8.20 -1.30
CA GLU A 271 20.26 -8.86 -2.52
C GLU A 271 19.31 -7.99 -3.36
N ALA A 272 19.05 -6.74 -2.96
CA ALA A 272 18.06 -5.86 -3.59
C ALA A 272 18.29 -5.69 -5.10
N LYS A 273 19.54 -5.47 -5.52
CA LYS A 273 19.91 -5.31 -6.92
C LYS A 273 19.61 -6.55 -7.75
N GLU A 274 19.93 -7.73 -7.24
CA GLU A 274 19.67 -9.00 -7.93
C GLU A 274 18.18 -9.33 -7.95
N ALA A 275 17.44 -9.05 -6.87
CA ALA A 275 15.99 -9.19 -6.84
C ALA A 275 15.32 -8.27 -7.87
N PHE A 276 15.73 -7.01 -7.96
CA PHE A 276 15.21 -6.06 -8.95
C PHE A 276 15.51 -6.51 -10.38
N LYS A 277 16.75 -6.93 -10.64
CA LYS A 277 17.16 -7.46 -11.95
C LYS A 277 16.32 -8.68 -12.37
N ASP A 278 16.12 -9.63 -11.46
CA ASP A 278 15.26 -10.80 -11.71
C ASP A 278 13.81 -10.40 -12.02
N LEU A 279 13.23 -9.47 -11.23
CA LEU A 279 11.86 -9.01 -11.45
C LEU A 279 11.71 -8.35 -12.82
N VAL A 280 12.56 -7.37 -13.14
CA VAL A 280 12.52 -6.63 -14.41
C VAL A 280 12.71 -7.57 -15.60
N THR A 281 13.67 -8.50 -15.53
CA THR A 281 13.93 -9.45 -16.62
C THR A 281 12.75 -10.39 -16.87
N ASN A 282 12.06 -10.83 -15.81
CA ASN A 282 10.85 -11.66 -15.97
C ASN A 282 9.65 -10.83 -16.44
N LEU A 283 9.48 -9.59 -15.96
CA LEU A 283 8.42 -8.69 -16.42
C LEU A 283 8.58 -8.33 -17.89
N ALA A 284 9.80 -8.09 -18.36
CA ALA A 284 10.06 -7.71 -19.75
C ALA A 284 9.59 -8.76 -20.77
N GLN A 285 9.51 -10.03 -20.35
CA GLN A 285 9.02 -11.12 -21.19
C GLN A 285 7.49 -11.15 -21.34
N ILE A 286 6.75 -10.51 -20.43
CA ILE A 286 5.28 -10.60 -20.38
C ILE A 286 4.59 -9.24 -20.43
N SER A 287 5.32 -8.15 -20.19
CA SER A 287 4.82 -6.77 -20.20
C SER A 287 5.41 -5.96 -21.34
N LYS A 288 4.61 -5.09 -21.98
CA LYS A 288 5.05 -4.12 -22.99
C LYS A 288 5.78 -2.93 -22.38
N ASN A 289 5.32 -2.45 -21.23
CA ASN A 289 5.92 -1.33 -20.52
C ASN A 289 6.19 -1.71 -19.06
N ILE A 290 7.32 -1.25 -18.53
CA ILE A 290 7.64 -1.33 -17.09
C ILE A 290 7.82 0.09 -16.59
N VAL A 291 7.04 0.47 -15.58
CA VAL A 291 7.11 1.78 -14.92
C VAL A 291 7.67 1.58 -13.51
N VAL A 292 8.68 2.37 -13.15
CA VAL A 292 9.35 2.30 -11.84
C VAL A 292 9.46 3.71 -11.26
N THR A 293 8.96 3.90 -10.04
CA THR A 293 9.14 5.13 -9.27
C THR A 293 10.33 5.00 -8.33
N TYR A 294 11.25 5.95 -8.28
CA TYR A 294 12.46 5.85 -7.47
C TYR A 294 12.85 7.23 -6.92
N ASN A 295 13.32 7.30 -5.67
CA ASN A 295 13.78 8.55 -5.07
C ASN A 295 15.30 8.56 -4.80
N ASN A 296 15.96 9.70 -4.94
CA ASN A 296 17.43 9.82 -4.79
C ASN A 296 17.94 9.93 -3.34
N THR A 297 17.41 9.14 -2.40
CA THR A 297 17.86 9.17 -0.99
C THR A 297 19.20 8.43 -0.80
N TYR A 298 20.29 9.03 -1.28
CA TYR A 298 21.66 8.48 -1.21
C TYR A 298 22.42 8.93 0.04
N THR A 299 22.29 10.20 0.40
CA THR A 299 23.01 10.84 1.50
C THR A 299 22.10 10.99 2.71
N SER A 300 21.76 9.86 3.35
CA SER A 300 21.02 9.89 4.60
C SER A 300 21.99 9.83 5.79
N HIS A 301 21.65 10.48 6.91
CA HIS A 301 22.42 10.41 8.16
C HIS A 301 22.44 9.02 8.82
N SER A 302 21.82 8.00 8.20
CA SER A 302 21.71 6.65 8.76
C SER A 302 21.83 5.59 7.67
N ALA A 303 22.73 4.60 7.83
CA ALA A 303 22.91 3.51 6.87
C ALA A 303 21.61 2.72 6.55
N SER A 304 20.62 2.74 7.46
CA SER A 304 19.32 2.09 7.25
C SER A 304 18.42 2.82 6.25
N SER A 305 18.57 4.14 6.08
CA SER A 305 17.76 4.97 5.16
C SER A 305 18.44 5.19 3.81
N GLN A 306 19.70 4.76 3.67
CA GLN A 306 20.41 4.78 2.40
C GLN A 306 19.81 3.72 1.47
N ASN A 307 19.57 4.13 0.23
CA ASN A 307 19.07 3.22 -0.79
C ASN A 307 20.08 2.08 -1.06
N LYS A 308 19.55 0.86 -1.23
CA LYS A 308 20.27 -0.38 -1.54
C LYS A 308 20.68 -0.50 -3.00
N MET A 309 20.03 0.29 -3.87
CA MET A 309 20.33 0.39 -5.30
C MET A 309 20.55 1.86 -5.64
N GLN A 310 21.55 2.13 -6.47
CA GLN A 310 21.83 3.46 -7.01
C GLN A 310 20.93 3.77 -8.22
N LEU A 311 20.83 5.03 -8.62
CA LEU A 311 20.06 5.44 -9.81
C LEU A 311 20.52 4.67 -11.05
N ASP A 312 21.84 4.58 -11.21
CA ASP A 312 22.46 3.87 -12.33
C ASP A 312 22.20 2.37 -12.30
N ASP A 313 22.04 1.76 -11.12
CA ASP A 313 21.65 0.34 -11.04
C ASP A 313 20.25 0.15 -11.66
N ILE A 314 19.30 1.01 -11.29
CA ILE A 314 17.93 0.98 -11.83
C ILE A 314 17.94 1.22 -13.34
N ARG A 315 18.65 2.28 -13.77
CA ARG A 315 18.78 2.67 -15.18
C ARG A 315 19.35 1.54 -16.04
N LEU A 316 20.52 1.01 -15.67
CA LEU A 316 21.21 -0.03 -16.44
C LEU A 316 20.39 -1.33 -16.52
N ILE A 317 19.70 -1.70 -15.44
CA ILE A 317 18.83 -2.89 -15.43
C ILE A 317 17.65 -2.69 -16.39
N LEU A 318 16.99 -1.53 -16.37
CA LEU A 318 15.86 -1.25 -17.27
C LEU A 318 16.28 -1.11 -18.74
N GLU A 319 17.44 -0.49 -19.02
CA GLU A 319 18.04 -0.38 -20.37
C GLU A 319 18.39 -1.74 -20.97
N SER A 320 18.76 -2.71 -20.13
CA SER A 320 19.05 -4.07 -20.59
C SER A 320 17.84 -4.79 -21.19
N CYS A 321 16.63 -4.35 -20.84
CA CYS A 321 15.37 -4.99 -21.23
C CYS A 321 14.58 -4.22 -22.29
N GLY A 322 14.92 -2.96 -22.56
CA GLY A 322 14.05 -2.06 -23.32
C GLY A 322 14.66 -0.70 -23.60
N LYS A 323 13.96 0.10 -24.39
CA LYS A 323 14.25 1.52 -24.55
C LYS A 323 13.66 2.26 -23.34
N ILE A 324 14.45 3.12 -22.69
CA ILE A 324 14.00 3.80 -21.48
C ILE A 324 13.71 5.28 -21.72
N HIS A 325 12.78 5.79 -20.92
CA HIS A 325 12.43 7.19 -20.76
C HIS A 325 12.50 7.53 -19.26
N ILE A 326 13.15 8.63 -18.90
CA ILE A 326 13.33 9.06 -17.51
C ILE A 326 12.70 10.44 -17.34
N TYR A 327 11.83 10.56 -16.34
CA TYR A 327 11.23 11.82 -15.92
C TYR A 327 11.67 12.13 -14.49
N GLU A 328 11.85 13.41 -14.20
CA GLU A 328 12.37 13.89 -12.93
C GLU A 328 11.45 14.98 -12.37
N PHE A 329 11.18 14.90 -11.07
CA PHE A 329 10.31 15.83 -10.35
C PHE A 329 10.97 16.26 -9.04
N ASP A 330 10.84 17.54 -8.69
CA ASP A 330 11.25 18.05 -7.38
C ASP A 330 10.34 17.47 -6.29
N TYR A 331 10.92 16.87 -5.25
CA TYR A 331 10.17 16.22 -4.16
C TYR A 331 10.62 16.72 -2.79
N LYS A 332 9.68 16.98 -1.88
CA LYS A 332 10.01 17.38 -0.50
C LYS A 332 10.32 16.15 0.35
N ALA A 333 11.56 16.03 0.84
CA ALA A 333 11.94 14.93 1.71
C ALA A 333 11.15 14.95 3.04
N PHE A 334 10.69 13.78 3.48
CA PHE A 334 10.12 13.62 4.82
C PHE A 334 11.21 13.88 5.88
N SER A 335 10.92 14.76 6.84
CA SER A 335 11.85 15.14 7.91
C SER A 335 11.18 15.06 9.26
N SER A 336 11.85 14.44 10.24
CA SER A 336 11.47 14.47 11.65
C SER A 336 11.93 15.75 12.37
N GLY A 337 12.32 16.79 11.61
CA GLY A 337 12.79 18.08 12.10
C GLY A 337 14.30 18.20 12.32
N LYS A 338 15.08 17.18 11.92
CA LYS A 338 16.56 17.15 12.09
C LYS A 338 17.35 17.11 10.77
N THR A 339 16.67 17.13 9.63
CA THR A 339 17.29 16.92 8.31
C THR A 339 16.80 17.97 7.33
N ASP A 340 17.73 18.70 6.71
CA ASP A 340 17.51 19.55 5.53
C ASP A 340 18.14 18.83 4.32
N PHE A 341 17.33 18.14 3.53
CA PHE A 341 17.81 17.44 2.34
C PHE A 341 17.54 18.31 1.11
N LYS A 342 18.60 18.97 0.62
CA LYS A 342 18.53 19.79 -0.60
C LYS A 342 18.68 18.91 -1.84
N GLY A 343 17.86 19.17 -2.87
CA GLY A 343 17.93 18.45 -4.16
C GLY A 343 17.32 17.05 -4.14
N HIS A 344 16.34 16.80 -3.26
CA HIS A 344 15.58 15.55 -3.27
C HIS A 344 14.66 15.52 -4.50
N LYS A 345 14.77 14.43 -5.26
CA LYS A 345 14.12 14.23 -6.55
C LYS A 345 13.44 12.88 -6.58
N GLU A 346 12.27 12.85 -7.21
CA GLU A 346 11.56 11.64 -7.58
C GLU A 346 11.74 11.40 -9.08
N PHE A 347 12.07 10.16 -9.43
CA PHE A 347 12.32 9.71 -10.78
C PHE A 347 11.24 8.71 -11.18
N ILE A 348 10.70 8.90 -12.38
CA ILE A 348 9.85 7.91 -13.04
C ILE A 348 10.62 7.35 -14.22
N PHE A 349 10.92 6.06 -14.17
CA PHE A 349 11.50 5.32 -15.29
C PHE A 349 10.39 4.58 -16.02
N ILE A 350 10.36 4.71 -17.35
CA ILE A 350 9.49 3.93 -18.22
C ILE A 350 10.38 3.15 -19.19
N SER A 351 10.30 1.82 -19.16
CA SER A 351 11.01 0.93 -20.09
C SER A 351 10.02 0.29 -21.06
N GLU A 352 10.15 0.65 -22.35
CA GLU A 352 9.47 -0.01 -23.48
C GLU A 352 10.23 -1.30 -23.81
N THR A 353 9.65 -2.44 -23.46
CA THR A 353 10.35 -3.73 -23.50
C THR A 353 10.50 -4.24 -24.93
N ARG A 354 11.62 -4.92 -25.23
CA ARG A 354 11.93 -5.43 -26.59
C ARG A 354 11.09 -6.62 -27.01
#